data_AF-A0A1S3IQN4-F1
#
_entry.id   AF-A0A1S3IQN4-F1
#
_cell.length_a   1.000
_cell.length_b   1.000
_cell.length_c   1.000
_cell.angle_alpha   90.00
_cell.angle_beta   90.00
_cell.angle_gamma   90.00
#
_symmetry.space_group_name_H-M   'P 1'
#
loop_
_entity.id
_entity.type
_entity.pdbx_description
1 polymer ?
#
loop_
_entity_poly.entity_id
_entity_poly.type
_entity_poly.pdbx_seq_one_letter_code
_entity_poly.pdbx_strand_id
1 'polypeptide(L)'
;MELVDHPLMYTCCPYLGELRSLLIDFAVGGSTKQNNIRKITPIAAECEDEDTGVNEKQLQLEENFFHNHPASLKRTVEFVADRVASIHIKKFRSQELPRFISIGIGAVGEMLSGTGSGSPDNRLKTRLEQQVLEVARNLMQTARNDIVSSFTAYCQQKTEAILPMLLPDDTVPQVLAVSMQISARLALEKVTHWSQAHLTTNMLNKEMTSELDKLVRSMASGLDSPVRPVKGEKTVQVVHGNPAIVVQTKDVCAVSETINMLKDFVRDLVLEKDGVSYQRMLKLLRQTKDTFFGTANIFPLAYKTVALLWLDLAVSCAIFKPPYITEESLGDLTALWQGPLKQHTSFCQVICAKYVHLLMAKSKVLQESWNQYAFLLRHLLNQELLTWADVKEAGLKLLQHNLPKDCLELFAACICDSCKVFSEDKTMGTIDCLELLNSLDQKCANCSSVTIQAVKDCISIINEQQLPQDTKCSTEKMSEIADIEATTGNTLHETLHPQDEKHQPIIKVDEQEQNKNSIKVECDCVHTEKYCQKCTLCFNKENQTDISSCDEKILPKVDSMQVKIAGI
;
A
#
# COMPACT_ATOMS: atom_id res chain seq x y z
N MET A 1 54.90 38.58 -18.65
CA MET A 1 53.87 37.91 -19.47
C MET A 1 53.23 36.88 -18.56
N GLU A 2 52.13 37.26 -17.89
CA GLU A 2 51.50 36.41 -16.89
C GLU A 2 50.61 35.39 -17.59
N LEU A 3 50.85 34.11 -17.33
CA LEU A 3 50.20 32.98 -18.02
C LEU A 3 48.86 32.56 -17.35
N VAL A 4 48.35 33.41 -16.46
CA VAL A 4 47.11 33.18 -15.70
C VAL A 4 46.29 34.45 -15.76
N ASP A 5 45.38 34.52 -16.73
CA ASP A 5 44.39 35.58 -16.83
C ASP A 5 43.17 35.27 -15.94
N HIS A 6 42.46 36.33 -15.54
CA HIS A 6 41.29 36.23 -14.66
C HIS A 6 40.18 35.30 -15.21
N PRO A 7 39.88 35.26 -16.53
CA PRO A 7 38.98 34.27 -17.12
C PRO A 7 39.38 32.80 -16.89
N LEU A 8 40.66 32.44 -17.06
CA LEU A 8 41.11 31.05 -16.92
C LEU A 8 40.92 30.53 -15.49
N MET A 9 41.18 31.36 -14.48
CA MET A 9 40.96 31.02 -13.07
C MET A 9 39.52 30.59 -12.77
N TYR A 10 38.52 31.31 -13.30
CA TYR A 10 37.11 31.01 -13.08
C TYR A 10 36.61 29.88 -13.99
N THR A 11 37.28 29.66 -15.13
CA THR A 11 37.01 28.52 -16.02
C THR A 11 37.48 27.20 -15.40
N CYS A 12 38.66 27.17 -14.77
CA CYS A 12 39.20 25.98 -14.11
C CYS A 12 38.61 25.72 -12.72
N CYS A 13 37.98 26.71 -12.08
CA CYS A 13 37.41 26.60 -10.74
C CYS A 13 36.08 27.40 -10.64
N PRO A 14 34.94 26.85 -11.11
CA PRO A 14 33.66 27.56 -11.16
C PRO A 14 33.18 28.06 -9.78
N TYR A 15 33.50 27.33 -8.70
CA TYR A 15 33.21 27.71 -7.32
C TYR A 15 33.82 29.06 -6.90
N LEU A 16 34.84 29.56 -7.59
CA LEU A 16 35.38 30.92 -7.35
C LEU A 16 34.38 32.01 -7.74
N GLY A 17 33.46 31.74 -8.68
CA GLY A 17 32.34 32.64 -8.99
C GLY A 17 31.39 32.78 -7.80
N GLU A 18 30.94 31.65 -7.26
CA GLU A 18 30.06 31.59 -6.08
C GLU A 18 30.71 32.21 -4.84
N LEU A 19 31.98 31.88 -4.57
CA LEU A 19 32.75 32.44 -3.47
C LEU A 19 32.92 33.96 -3.61
N ARG A 20 33.14 34.47 -4.83
CA ARG A 20 33.22 35.93 -5.08
C ARG A 20 31.90 36.61 -4.76
N SER A 21 30.76 36.03 -5.16
CA SER A 21 29.43 36.59 -4.84
C SER A 21 29.20 36.62 -3.33
N LEU A 22 29.46 35.52 -2.61
CA LEU A 22 29.33 35.45 -1.15
C LEU A 22 30.22 36.48 -0.42
N LEU A 23 31.44 36.72 -0.91
CA LEU A 23 32.35 37.74 -0.37
C LEU A 23 31.89 39.17 -0.70
N ILE A 24 31.24 39.40 -1.84
CA ILE A 24 30.65 40.70 -2.20
C ILE A 24 29.44 40.99 -1.31
N ASP A 25 28.53 40.04 -1.11
CA ASP A 25 27.37 40.21 -0.20
C ASP A 25 27.81 40.54 1.24
N PHE A 26 28.92 39.94 1.68
CA PHE A 26 29.53 40.24 2.97
C PHE A 26 30.17 41.64 3.01
N ALA A 27 30.92 42.02 1.97
CA ALA A 27 31.64 43.29 1.88
C ALA A 27 30.74 44.51 1.63
N VAL A 28 29.60 44.33 0.95
CA VAL A 28 28.58 45.38 0.70
C VAL A 28 27.71 45.62 1.95
N GLY A 29 27.86 44.80 2.99
CA GLY A 29 27.32 45.09 4.32
C GLY A 29 25.96 44.46 4.62
N GLY A 30 25.77 43.18 4.26
CA GLY A 30 24.59 42.36 4.63
C GLY A 30 24.41 42.07 6.13
N SER A 31 24.60 43.07 7.00
CA SER A 31 24.67 42.94 8.47
C SER A 31 23.31 42.81 9.19
N THR A 32 22.27 42.31 8.50
CA THR A 32 20.89 42.24 9.01
C THR A 32 20.31 40.83 9.17
N LYS A 33 21.17 39.86 9.51
CA LYS A 33 20.86 38.70 10.38
C LYS A 33 22.14 38.11 10.96
N GLN A 34 22.01 37.42 12.10
CA GLN A 34 23.09 36.68 12.80
C GLN A 34 24.31 37.51 13.25
N ASN A 35 24.12 38.35 14.26
CA ASN A 35 25.15 38.54 15.29
C ASN A 35 24.50 38.68 16.67
N ASN A 36 24.82 37.77 17.59
CA ASN A 36 24.00 37.50 18.78
C ASN A 36 24.40 38.37 19.99
N ILE A 37 24.48 39.69 19.78
CA ILE A 37 24.71 40.67 20.85
C ILE A 37 23.38 40.87 21.59
N ARG A 38 23.20 40.12 22.68
CA ARG A 38 21.98 40.13 23.50
C ARG A 38 21.82 41.48 24.21
N LYS A 39 21.10 42.41 23.60
CA LYS A 39 20.55 43.57 24.31
C LYS A 39 19.53 43.07 25.34
N ILE A 40 19.85 43.23 26.62
CA ILE A 40 18.88 43.07 27.70
C ILE A 40 17.98 44.31 27.66
N THR A 41 16.77 44.17 27.14
CA THR A 41 15.72 45.18 27.30
C THR A 41 15.07 44.97 28.68
N PRO A 42 15.20 45.89 29.64
CA PRO A 42 14.44 45.80 30.88
C PRO A 42 12.97 46.10 30.56
N ILE A 43 12.11 45.10 30.73
CA ILE A 43 10.65 45.30 30.67
C ILE A 43 10.24 45.88 32.02
N ALA A 44 9.68 47.09 32.01
CA ALA A 44 9.06 47.67 33.19
C ALA A 44 7.77 46.90 33.51
N ALA A 45 7.60 46.49 34.77
CA ALA A 45 6.40 45.81 35.22
C ALA A 45 5.32 46.85 35.55
N GLU A 46 4.50 47.20 34.56
CA GLU A 46 3.24 47.90 34.80
C GLU A 46 2.22 46.92 35.39
N CYS A 47 1.43 47.40 36.36
CA CYS A 47 0.68 46.56 37.28
C CYS A 47 -0.81 46.85 37.17
N GLU A 48 -1.52 46.02 36.39
CA GLU A 48 -2.98 45.95 36.34
C GLU A 48 -3.45 44.49 36.54
N ASP A 49 -4.77 44.33 36.78
CA ASP A 49 -5.32 43.42 37.78
C ASP A 49 -5.49 41.92 37.39
N GLU A 50 -6.25 41.19 38.21
CA GLU A 50 -6.02 39.76 38.53
C GLU A 50 -6.57 38.70 37.55
N ASP A 51 -6.10 37.47 37.80
CA ASP A 51 -6.54 36.15 37.31
C ASP A 51 -6.35 35.85 35.81
N THR A 52 -6.86 36.64 34.86
CA THR A 52 -6.61 36.37 33.43
C THR A 52 -5.14 36.60 33.03
N GLY A 53 -4.50 37.61 33.60
CA GLY A 53 -3.13 37.99 33.26
C GLY A 53 -2.05 36.97 33.63
N VAL A 54 -2.32 35.99 34.49
CA VAL A 54 -1.33 35.01 34.94
C VAL A 54 -0.95 34.04 33.82
N ASN A 55 -1.94 33.51 33.10
CA ASN A 55 -1.71 32.61 31.97
C ASN A 55 -1.01 33.33 30.81
N GLU A 56 -1.38 34.59 30.54
CA GLU A 56 -0.73 35.37 29.48
C GLU A 56 0.73 35.69 29.82
N LYS A 57 1.01 36.15 31.04
CA LYS A 57 2.39 36.39 31.52
C LYS A 57 3.23 35.09 31.47
N GLN A 58 2.64 33.93 31.78
CA GLN A 58 3.32 32.65 31.61
C GLN A 58 3.60 32.33 30.13
N LEU A 59 2.63 32.48 29.22
CA LEU A 59 2.84 32.24 27.78
C LEU A 59 3.92 33.16 27.19
N GLN A 60 3.95 34.43 27.59
CA GLN A 60 5.01 35.38 27.21
C GLN A 60 6.39 34.95 27.72
N LEU A 61 6.49 34.41 28.94
CA LEU A 61 7.74 33.86 29.49
C LEU A 61 8.19 32.58 28.75
N GLU A 62 7.26 31.70 28.39
CA GLU A 62 7.56 30.47 27.61
C GLU A 62 8.00 30.81 26.17
N GLU A 63 7.37 31.80 25.53
CA GLU A 63 7.81 32.31 24.23
C GLU A 63 9.18 32.98 24.31
N ASN A 64 9.43 33.81 25.33
CA ASN A 64 10.74 34.41 25.55
C ASN A 64 11.83 33.35 25.81
N PHE A 65 11.51 32.30 26.57
CA PHE A 65 12.38 31.15 26.78
C PHE A 65 12.76 30.50 25.44
N PHE A 66 11.80 30.21 24.55
CA PHE A 66 12.11 29.63 23.25
C PHE A 66 12.84 30.60 22.29
N HIS A 67 12.58 31.90 22.36
CA HIS A 67 13.34 32.90 21.59
C HIS A 67 14.84 32.94 21.95
N ASN A 68 15.19 32.58 23.19
CA ASN A 68 16.58 32.51 23.66
C ASN A 68 17.30 31.19 23.32
N HIS A 69 16.59 30.21 22.73
CA HIS A 69 17.10 28.86 22.48
C HIS A 69 16.98 28.43 21.00
N PRO A 70 17.67 27.36 20.57
CA PRO A 70 17.53 26.84 19.21
C PRO A 70 16.09 26.40 18.89
N ALA A 71 15.61 26.72 17.68
CA ALA A 71 14.25 26.37 17.24
C ALA A 71 13.99 24.84 17.16
N SER A 72 15.02 24.00 17.25
CA SER A 72 14.88 22.56 17.47
C SER A 72 14.29 22.24 18.86
N LEU A 73 14.69 22.95 19.91
CA LEU A 73 14.19 22.73 21.28
C LEU A 73 12.67 22.90 21.36
N LYS A 74 12.14 24.02 20.81
CA LYS A 74 10.69 24.29 20.76
C LYS A 74 9.94 23.16 20.04
N ARG A 75 10.41 22.74 18.85
CA ARG A 75 9.80 21.64 18.10
C ARG A 75 9.85 20.30 18.83
N THR A 76 10.94 19.98 19.53
CA THR A 76 11.04 18.75 20.34
C THR A 76 10.07 18.78 21.52
N VAL A 77 9.96 19.92 22.23
CA VAL A 77 8.99 20.11 23.32
C VAL A 77 7.55 20.00 22.83
N GLU A 78 7.19 20.66 21.73
CA GLU A 78 5.86 20.58 21.11
C GLU A 78 5.54 19.14 20.65
N PHE A 79 6.51 18.46 20.02
CA PHE A 79 6.37 17.07 19.57
C PHE A 79 6.19 16.11 20.74
N VAL A 80 6.96 16.22 21.83
CA VAL A 80 6.78 15.37 23.02
C VAL A 80 5.40 15.60 23.62
N ALA A 81 4.96 16.86 23.74
CA ALA A 81 3.63 17.19 24.24
C ALA A 81 2.51 16.54 23.40
N ASP A 82 2.58 16.64 22.08
CA ASP A 82 1.64 15.98 21.16
C ASP A 82 1.62 14.45 21.34
N ARG A 83 2.80 13.82 21.46
CA ARG A 83 2.88 12.35 21.59
C ARG A 83 2.36 11.86 22.94
N VAL A 84 2.74 12.51 24.05
CA VAL A 84 2.31 12.12 25.40
C VAL A 84 0.79 12.30 25.55
N ALA A 85 0.23 13.42 25.07
CA ALA A 85 -1.23 13.64 25.04
C ALA A 85 -1.95 12.61 24.16
N SER A 86 -1.48 12.39 22.93
CA SER A 86 -2.09 11.46 21.97
C SER A 86 -2.14 10.02 22.51
N ILE A 87 -1.07 9.55 23.17
CA ILE A 87 -1.01 8.21 23.77
C ILE A 87 -2.07 8.05 24.87
N HIS A 88 -2.24 9.03 25.75
CA HIS A 88 -3.22 8.93 26.84
C HIS A 88 -4.67 9.03 26.36
N ILE A 89 -4.97 9.97 25.46
CA ILE A 89 -6.30 10.08 24.80
C ILE A 89 -6.68 8.75 24.13
N LYS A 90 -5.70 8.11 23.49
CA LYS A 90 -5.87 6.84 22.79
C LYS A 90 -6.08 5.66 23.75
N LYS A 91 -5.38 5.63 24.90
CA LYS A 91 -5.61 4.67 25.99
C LYS A 91 -7.01 4.84 26.59
N PHE A 92 -7.39 6.07 26.94
CA PHE A 92 -8.70 6.37 27.52
C PHE A 92 -9.85 5.93 26.60
N ARG A 93 -9.75 6.22 25.30
CA ARG A 93 -10.73 5.79 24.28
C ARG A 93 -10.91 4.27 24.18
N SER A 94 -9.86 3.47 24.39
CA SER A 94 -9.92 2.01 24.22
C SER A 94 -10.14 1.22 25.51
N GLN A 95 -9.91 1.82 26.68
CA GLN A 95 -9.98 1.13 27.98
C GLN A 95 -11.04 1.72 28.91
N GLU A 96 -11.04 3.04 29.12
CA GLU A 96 -11.92 3.68 30.11
C GLU A 96 -13.27 4.09 29.52
N LEU A 97 -13.32 4.61 28.30
CA LEU A 97 -14.57 5.03 27.68
C LEU A 97 -15.59 3.86 27.54
N PRO A 98 -15.20 2.63 27.14
CA PRO A 98 -16.09 1.47 27.20
C PRO A 98 -16.58 1.15 28.61
N ARG A 99 -15.74 1.33 29.64
CA ARG A 99 -16.13 1.12 31.04
C ARG A 99 -17.20 2.13 31.48
N PHE A 100 -17.07 3.40 31.11
CA PHE A 100 -18.11 4.41 31.36
C PHE A 100 -19.43 4.09 30.63
N ILE A 101 -19.36 3.62 29.38
CA ILE A 101 -20.54 3.17 28.62
C ILE A 101 -21.22 1.98 29.32
N SER A 102 -20.46 0.96 29.73
CA SER A 102 -20.99 -0.21 30.46
C SER A 102 -21.65 0.16 31.79
N ILE A 103 -21.06 1.07 32.57
CA ILE A 103 -21.64 1.57 33.83
C ILE A 103 -22.98 2.27 33.55
N GLY A 104 -23.06 3.10 32.49
CA GLY A 104 -24.28 3.78 32.11
C GLY A 104 -25.40 2.84 31.68
N ILE A 105 -25.08 1.80 30.91
CA ILE A 105 -26.04 0.78 30.49
C ILE A 105 -26.54 -0.01 31.70
N GLY A 106 -25.66 -0.37 32.64
CA GLY A 106 -26.03 -1.04 33.89
C GLY A 106 -27.04 -0.23 34.71
N ALA A 107 -26.75 1.05 34.96
CA ALA A 107 -27.65 1.95 35.69
C ALA A 107 -29.03 2.11 35.02
N VAL A 108 -29.07 2.12 33.68
CA VAL A 108 -30.35 2.16 32.93
C VAL A 108 -31.09 0.81 33.01
N GLY A 109 -30.38 -0.32 32.99
CA GLY A 109 -30.95 -1.66 33.17
C GLY A 109 -31.55 -1.88 34.56
N GLU A 110 -30.91 -1.38 35.61
CA GLU A 110 -31.44 -1.40 36.98
C GLU A 110 -32.73 -0.57 37.09
N MET A 111 -32.76 0.64 36.51
CA MET A 111 -33.98 1.46 36.48
C MET A 111 -35.12 0.81 35.70
N LEU A 112 -34.84 0.18 34.55
CA LEU A 112 -35.83 -0.59 33.78
C LEU A 112 -36.39 -1.78 34.60
N SER A 113 -35.53 -2.47 35.35
CA SER A 113 -35.92 -3.61 36.20
C SER A 113 -36.86 -3.20 37.35
N GLY A 114 -36.82 -1.93 37.77
CA GLY A 114 -37.74 -1.36 38.76
C GLY A 114 -39.11 -0.97 38.19
N THR A 115 -39.26 -0.84 36.87
CA THR A 115 -40.54 -0.49 36.23
C THR A 115 -41.29 -1.73 35.73
N GLY A 116 -42.31 -2.15 36.47
CA GLY A 116 -43.11 -3.35 36.19
C GLY A 116 -43.77 -3.38 34.81
N SER A 117 -43.87 -4.59 34.24
CA SER A 117 -44.39 -4.88 32.90
C SER A 117 -45.75 -4.24 32.61
N GLY A 118 -45.83 -3.42 31.54
CA GLY A 118 -47.08 -2.74 31.17
C GLY A 118 -47.08 -2.04 29.81
N SER A 119 -47.27 -2.82 28.73
CA SER A 119 -47.64 -2.39 27.36
C SER A 119 -46.62 -1.55 26.55
N PRO A 120 -46.42 -1.80 25.24
CA PRO A 120 -45.50 -1.01 24.40
C PRO A 120 -46.10 0.34 23.96
N ASP A 121 -46.20 1.29 24.88
CA ASP A 121 -46.57 2.69 24.59
C ASP A 121 -45.31 3.54 24.29
N ASN A 122 -45.41 4.47 23.33
CA ASN A 122 -44.37 5.46 23.00
C ASN A 122 -43.89 6.24 24.25
N ARG A 123 -44.76 6.40 25.25
CA ARG A 123 -44.41 7.03 26.54
C ARG A 123 -43.29 6.32 27.29
N LEU A 124 -43.14 5.00 27.15
CA LEU A 124 -42.02 4.26 27.75
C LEU A 124 -40.71 4.57 27.01
N LYS A 125 -40.74 4.60 25.67
CA LYS A 125 -39.57 4.95 24.86
C LYS A 125 -39.06 6.36 25.18
N THR A 126 -39.94 7.36 25.23
CA THR A 126 -39.53 8.74 25.58
C THR A 126 -38.99 8.85 27.01
N ARG A 127 -39.53 8.09 27.97
CA ARG A 127 -38.97 8.03 29.34
C ARG A 127 -37.58 7.39 29.37
N LEU A 128 -37.37 6.32 28.59
CA LEU A 128 -36.08 5.65 28.49
C LEU A 128 -35.03 6.55 27.84
N GLU A 129 -35.37 7.23 26.74
CA GLU A 129 -34.51 8.24 26.08
C GLU A 129 -34.12 9.38 27.04
N GLN A 130 -35.04 9.83 27.91
CA GLN A 130 -34.77 10.81 28.95
C GLN A 130 -33.83 10.28 30.05
N GLN A 131 -34.04 9.04 30.52
CA GLN A 131 -33.17 8.41 31.53
C GLN A 131 -31.76 8.14 31.00
N VAL A 132 -31.62 7.65 29.77
CA VAL A 132 -30.32 7.45 29.10
C VAL A 132 -29.58 8.78 28.96
N LEU A 133 -30.27 9.87 28.56
CA LEU A 133 -29.68 11.20 28.48
C LEU A 133 -29.21 11.74 29.85
N GLU A 134 -29.96 11.47 30.92
CA GLU A 134 -29.61 11.88 32.28
C GLU A 134 -28.37 11.14 32.79
N VAL A 135 -28.36 9.81 32.69
CA VAL A 135 -27.20 8.98 33.09
C VAL A 135 -25.96 9.35 32.25
N ALA A 136 -26.12 9.55 30.94
CA ALA A 136 -25.04 10.02 30.07
C ALA A 136 -24.50 11.40 30.49
N ARG A 137 -25.34 12.34 30.93
CA ARG A 137 -24.85 13.67 31.37
C ARG A 137 -23.98 13.56 32.62
N ASN A 138 -24.44 12.80 33.61
CA ASN A 138 -23.75 12.67 34.89
C ASN A 138 -22.45 11.86 34.76
N LEU A 139 -22.45 10.78 33.96
CA LEU A 139 -21.22 10.05 33.64
C LEU A 139 -20.24 10.85 32.78
N MET A 140 -20.71 11.74 31.91
CA MET A 140 -19.82 12.49 31.03
C MET A 140 -18.92 13.47 31.80
N GLN A 141 -19.42 14.12 32.85
CA GLN A 141 -18.56 14.98 33.67
C GLN A 141 -17.54 14.17 34.48
N THR A 142 -17.94 13.00 35.00
CA THR A 142 -17.04 12.06 35.67
C THR A 142 -15.92 11.61 34.73
N ALA A 143 -16.26 11.19 33.50
CA ALA A 143 -15.30 10.75 32.49
C ALA A 143 -14.33 11.85 32.02
N ARG A 144 -14.77 13.12 31.98
CA ARG A 144 -13.89 14.28 31.72
C ARG A 144 -12.91 14.52 32.87
N ASN A 145 -13.39 14.45 34.11
CA ASN A 145 -12.53 14.61 35.29
C ASN A 145 -11.51 13.45 35.40
N ASP A 146 -11.93 12.22 35.06
CA ASP A 146 -11.11 11.00 35.09
C ASP A 146 -9.96 11.05 34.07
N ILE A 147 -10.21 11.41 32.80
CA ILE A 147 -9.11 11.53 31.82
C ILE A 147 -8.09 12.60 32.20
N VAL A 148 -8.53 13.76 32.70
CA VAL A 148 -7.62 14.87 33.06
C VAL A 148 -6.82 14.52 34.32
N SER A 149 -7.46 14.05 35.38
CA SER A 149 -6.78 13.70 36.64
C SER A 149 -5.80 12.53 36.48
N SER A 150 -6.17 11.49 35.74
CA SER A 150 -5.26 10.38 35.40
C SER A 150 -4.12 10.81 34.48
N PHE A 151 -4.29 11.89 33.70
CA PHE A 151 -3.24 12.40 32.83
C PHE A 151 -2.19 13.22 33.58
N THR A 152 -2.56 14.08 34.53
CA THR A 152 -1.62 15.03 35.18
C THR A 152 -0.36 14.34 35.71
N ALA A 153 -0.51 13.25 36.48
CA ALA A 153 0.62 12.50 37.03
C ALA A 153 1.40 11.69 35.96
N TYR A 154 0.69 11.10 34.99
CA TYR A 154 1.30 10.38 33.87
C TYR A 154 2.15 11.31 32.99
N CYS A 155 1.66 12.53 32.76
CA CYS A 155 2.24 13.52 31.87
C CYS A 155 3.63 13.97 32.35
N GLN A 156 3.76 14.33 33.63
CA GLN A 156 5.02 14.72 34.26
C GLN A 156 6.06 13.61 34.12
N GLN A 157 5.75 12.41 34.62
CA GLN A 157 6.65 11.25 34.58
C GLN A 157 7.10 10.88 33.15
N LYS A 158 6.20 10.93 32.16
CA LYS A 158 6.57 10.62 30.76
C LYS A 158 7.38 11.71 30.09
N THR A 159 7.08 12.97 30.40
CA THR A 159 7.81 14.11 29.87
C THR A 159 9.25 14.14 30.40
N GLU A 160 9.41 13.87 31.70
CA GLU A 160 10.71 13.74 32.38
C GLU A 160 11.55 12.58 31.86
N ALA A 161 10.93 11.45 31.52
CA ALA A 161 11.64 10.32 30.92
C ALA A 161 12.06 10.57 29.46
N ILE A 162 11.23 11.28 28.66
CA ILE A 162 11.40 11.35 27.21
C ILE A 162 12.31 12.51 26.76
N LEU A 163 12.18 13.71 27.35
CA LEU A 163 12.93 14.88 26.85
C LEU A 163 14.45 14.75 26.97
N PRO A 164 15.03 14.22 28.08
CA PRO A 164 16.48 13.98 28.16
C PRO A 164 17.01 12.99 27.12
N MET A 165 16.17 12.11 26.55
CA MET A 165 16.57 11.18 25.49
C MET A 165 16.48 11.76 24.07
N LEU A 166 15.88 12.96 23.91
CA LEU A 166 15.64 13.61 22.61
C LEU A 166 16.36 14.96 22.46
N LEU A 167 17.07 15.40 23.50
CA LEU A 167 17.86 16.63 23.52
C LEU A 167 19.34 16.30 23.69
N PRO A 168 20.27 17.13 23.19
CA PRO A 168 21.71 16.88 23.29
C PRO A 168 22.21 16.73 24.73
N ASP A 169 23.23 15.89 24.93
CA ASP A 169 23.83 15.63 26.26
C ASP A 169 24.44 16.88 26.93
N ASP A 170 24.78 17.92 26.14
CA ASP A 170 25.26 19.22 26.61
C ASP A 170 24.14 20.20 27.00
N THR A 171 22.86 19.78 26.96
CA THR A 171 21.73 20.63 27.35
C THR A 171 21.74 20.93 28.85
N VAL A 172 21.91 22.20 29.19
CA VAL A 172 21.95 22.72 30.57
C VAL A 172 20.74 22.23 31.40
N PRO A 173 20.92 21.69 32.62
CA PRO A 173 19.84 21.07 33.40
C PRO A 173 18.62 21.97 33.67
N GLN A 174 18.82 23.29 33.84
CA GLN A 174 17.74 24.26 33.99
C GLN A 174 16.90 24.40 32.71
N VAL A 175 17.54 24.29 31.54
CA VAL A 175 16.87 24.32 30.23
C VAL A 175 16.05 23.04 30.04
N LEU A 176 16.57 21.89 30.46
CA LEU A 176 15.79 20.64 30.52
C LEU A 176 14.58 20.78 31.46
N ALA A 177 14.78 21.27 32.69
CA ALA A 177 13.71 21.43 33.68
C ALA A 177 12.56 22.30 33.18
N VAL A 178 12.85 23.48 32.61
CA VAL A 178 11.84 24.36 32.02
C VAL A 178 11.18 23.71 30.79
N SER A 179 11.96 23.05 29.91
CA SER A 179 11.41 22.34 28.74
C SER A 179 10.43 21.22 29.14
N MET A 180 10.72 20.51 30.24
CA MET A 180 9.85 19.46 30.78
C MET A 180 8.56 20.04 31.37
N GLN A 181 8.64 21.15 32.11
CA GLN A 181 7.44 21.84 32.63
C GLN A 181 6.54 22.35 31.49
N ILE A 182 7.12 23.01 30.48
CA ILE A 182 6.37 23.52 29.32
C ILE A 182 5.72 22.38 28.52
N SER A 183 6.49 21.31 28.21
CA SER A 183 5.96 20.15 27.48
C SER A 183 4.81 19.48 28.25
N ALA A 184 4.94 19.35 29.58
CA ALA A 184 3.88 18.77 30.40
C ALA A 184 2.62 19.65 30.44
N ARG A 185 2.77 20.98 30.51
CA ARG A 185 1.67 21.96 30.44
C ARG A 185 0.95 21.91 29.10
N LEU A 186 1.68 22.00 27.99
CA LEU A 186 1.15 21.92 26.62
C LEU A 186 0.39 20.61 26.38
N ALA A 187 0.89 19.49 26.91
CA ALA A 187 0.21 18.21 26.80
C ALA A 187 -1.09 18.17 27.63
N LEU A 188 -1.08 18.73 28.84
CA LEU A 188 -2.27 18.79 29.71
C LEU A 188 -3.37 19.69 29.10
N GLU A 189 -2.97 20.81 28.52
CA GLU A 189 -3.83 21.70 27.74
C GLU A 189 -4.47 20.94 26.56
N LYS A 190 -3.68 20.20 25.77
CA LYS A 190 -4.17 19.36 24.65
C LYS A 190 -5.16 18.28 25.11
N VAL A 191 -4.90 17.58 26.22
CA VAL A 191 -5.83 16.57 26.77
C VAL A 191 -7.12 17.20 27.31
N THR A 192 -7.02 18.35 27.97
CA THR A 192 -8.17 19.09 28.51
C THR A 192 -9.06 19.63 27.39
N HIS A 193 -8.48 20.29 26.39
CA HIS A 193 -9.19 20.75 25.21
C HIS A 193 -9.83 19.58 24.44
N TRP A 194 -9.09 18.48 24.25
CA TRP A 194 -9.64 17.28 23.61
C TRP A 194 -10.83 16.70 24.38
N SER A 195 -10.77 16.64 25.71
CA SER A 195 -11.86 16.09 26.53
C SER A 195 -13.10 16.98 26.47
N GLN A 196 -12.95 18.31 26.48
CA GLN A 196 -14.06 19.24 26.32
C GLN A 196 -14.72 19.14 24.94
N ALA A 197 -13.91 19.08 23.86
CA ALA A 197 -14.40 19.07 22.48
C ALA A 197 -15.01 17.72 22.04
N HIS A 198 -14.42 16.59 22.44
CA HIS A 198 -14.82 15.26 21.92
C HIS A 198 -15.63 14.41 22.91
N LEU A 199 -15.43 14.56 24.22
CA LEU A 199 -16.27 13.88 25.21
C LEU A 199 -17.53 14.73 25.45
N THR A 200 -18.56 14.51 24.64
CA THR A 200 -19.85 15.21 24.72
C THR A 200 -20.97 14.27 25.16
N THR A 201 -21.95 14.79 25.90
CA THR A 201 -23.14 14.03 26.34
C THR A 201 -23.89 13.39 25.16
N ASN A 202 -23.90 14.05 24.00
CA ASN A 202 -24.54 13.53 22.79
C ASN A 202 -23.77 12.34 22.17
N MET A 203 -22.45 12.26 22.35
CA MET A 203 -21.66 11.09 21.95
C MET A 203 -21.97 9.92 22.88
N LEU A 204 -21.90 10.13 24.20
CA LEU A 204 -22.13 9.07 25.18
C LEU A 204 -23.59 8.54 25.14
N ASN A 205 -24.58 9.42 24.97
CA ASN A 205 -25.99 9.03 24.80
C ASN A 205 -26.19 8.15 23.55
N LYS A 206 -25.62 8.52 22.40
CA LYS A 206 -25.71 7.71 21.17
C LYS A 206 -25.12 6.31 21.36
N GLU A 207 -23.95 6.21 21.99
CA GLU A 207 -23.27 4.93 22.20
C GLU A 207 -24.01 4.05 23.22
N MET A 208 -24.47 4.64 24.33
CA MET A 208 -25.33 3.95 25.32
C MET A 208 -26.65 3.48 24.71
N THR A 209 -27.29 4.30 23.86
CA THR A 209 -28.51 3.92 23.14
C THR A 209 -28.25 2.77 22.18
N SER A 210 -27.14 2.81 21.41
CA SER A 210 -26.72 1.77 20.47
C SER A 210 -26.50 0.41 21.16
N GLU A 211 -25.83 0.39 22.31
CA GLU A 211 -25.64 -0.84 23.09
C GLU A 211 -26.92 -1.33 23.78
N LEU A 212 -27.74 -0.41 24.31
CA LEU A 212 -29.04 -0.76 24.89
C LEU A 212 -29.98 -1.40 23.85
N ASP A 213 -29.98 -0.88 22.62
CA ASP A 213 -30.72 -1.44 21.49
C ASP A 213 -30.24 -2.87 21.15
N LYS A 214 -28.93 -3.15 21.24
CA LYS A 214 -28.37 -4.51 21.06
C LYS A 214 -28.83 -5.45 22.17
N LEU A 215 -28.84 -4.99 23.42
CA LEU A 215 -29.32 -5.77 24.57
C LEU A 215 -30.81 -6.09 24.45
N VAL A 216 -31.66 -5.09 24.17
CA VAL A 216 -33.11 -5.27 24.00
C VAL A 216 -33.41 -6.27 22.87
N ARG A 217 -32.70 -6.18 21.74
CA ARG A 217 -32.82 -7.16 20.64
C ARG A 217 -32.41 -8.56 21.06
N SER A 218 -31.35 -8.71 21.88
CA SER A 218 -30.91 -10.02 22.39
C SER A 218 -31.86 -10.64 23.41
N MET A 219 -32.58 -9.82 24.19
CA MET A 219 -33.62 -10.29 25.12
C MET A 219 -34.92 -10.66 24.37
N ALA A 220 -35.23 -9.99 23.26
CA ALA A 220 -36.41 -10.28 22.45
C ALA A 220 -36.28 -11.59 21.63
N SER A 221 -35.07 -12.01 21.28
CA SER A 221 -34.80 -13.24 20.51
C SER A 221 -34.73 -14.48 21.41
N GLY A 222 -35.73 -14.70 22.26
CA GLY A 222 -35.72 -15.69 23.35
C GLY A 222 -35.39 -17.12 22.90
N LEU A 223 -34.22 -17.60 23.28
CA LEU A 223 -33.74 -18.97 23.09
C LEU A 223 -32.87 -19.38 24.29
N ASP A 224 -33.32 -20.38 25.04
CA ASP A 224 -32.55 -20.94 26.17
C ASP A 224 -31.35 -21.76 25.68
N SER A 225 -30.15 -21.35 26.04
CA SER A 225 -29.00 -22.25 26.18
C SER A 225 -27.90 -21.63 27.05
N PRO A 226 -27.18 -22.44 27.85
CA PRO A 226 -26.36 -21.96 28.95
C PRO A 226 -24.98 -21.43 28.50
N VAL A 227 -24.49 -20.49 29.32
CA VAL A 227 -23.08 -20.11 29.54
C VAL A 227 -22.05 -20.79 28.63
N ARG A 228 -21.56 -20.05 27.64
CA ARG A 228 -20.23 -20.27 27.03
C ARG A 228 -19.40 -18.99 27.09
N PRO A 229 -18.08 -19.08 27.32
CA PRO A 229 -17.24 -17.93 27.60
C PRO A 229 -16.98 -17.06 26.36
N VAL A 230 -16.72 -15.78 26.65
CA VAL A 230 -16.46 -14.68 25.72
C VAL A 230 -15.61 -15.07 24.49
N LYS A 231 -16.25 -15.04 23.32
CA LYS A 231 -15.60 -14.79 22.02
C LYS A 231 -16.34 -13.65 21.33
N GLY A 232 -15.92 -12.42 21.62
CA GLY A 232 -16.52 -11.20 21.09
C GLY A 232 -15.91 -10.81 19.74
N GLU A 233 -16.59 -11.17 18.65
CA GLU A 233 -16.29 -10.68 17.30
C GLU A 233 -17.52 -9.95 16.75
N LYS A 234 -17.53 -8.61 16.80
CA LYS A 234 -18.42 -7.77 15.99
C LYS A 234 -17.73 -6.50 15.54
N THR A 235 -17.82 -6.24 14.25
CA THR A 235 -17.29 -5.08 13.54
C THR A 235 -18.00 -3.80 13.99
N VAL A 236 -17.25 -2.72 14.18
CA VAL A 236 -17.78 -1.35 14.27
C VAL A 236 -17.11 -0.52 13.18
N GLN A 237 -17.89 -0.01 12.23
CA GLN A 237 -17.41 0.99 11.27
C GLN A 237 -17.37 2.36 11.97
N VAL A 238 -16.21 3.03 11.94
CA VAL A 238 -16.10 4.45 12.32
C VAL A 238 -15.37 5.20 11.21
N VAL A 239 -15.91 6.37 10.90
CA VAL A 239 -15.52 7.21 9.77
C VAL A 239 -14.30 8.07 10.11
N HIS A 240 -13.31 8.08 9.21
CA HIS A 240 -12.15 8.99 9.12
C HIS A 240 -11.30 9.28 10.39
N GLY A 241 -10.02 8.89 10.35
CA GLY A 241 -8.96 9.55 11.13
C GLY A 241 -8.20 8.69 12.14
N ASN A 242 -7.21 7.93 11.64
CA ASN A 242 -5.94 7.54 12.28
C ASN A 242 -5.80 7.51 13.83
N PRO A 243 -5.08 6.51 14.38
CA PRO A 243 -5.19 5.07 14.14
C PRO A 243 -5.25 4.30 15.48
N ALA A 244 -5.83 3.10 15.53
CA ALA A 244 -5.98 2.35 16.79
C ALA A 244 -4.64 1.87 17.40
N ILE A 245 -4.65 1.50 18.69
CA ILE A 245 -3.77 0.46 19.24
C ILE A 245 -4.71 -0.72 19.38
N VAL A 246 -4.49 -1.77 18.60
CA VAL A 246 -5.26 -3.00 18.70
C VAL A 246 -4.69 -3.81 19.85
N VAL A 247 -5.57 -4.35 20.69
CA VAL A 247 -5.18 -5.29 21.75
C VAL A 247 -4.62 -6.53 21.06
N GLN A 248 -3.33 -6.82 21.28
CA GLN A 248 -2.73 -8.06 20.79
C GLN A 248 -3.46 -9.25 21.42
N THR A 249 -4.02 -10.10 20.56
CA THR A 249 -4.25 -11.51 20.92
C THR A 249 -2.90 -12.13 21.27
N LYS A 250 -2.89 -13.02 22.27
CA LYS A 250 -1.71 -13.29 23.12
C LYS A 250 -0.48 -13.88 22.42
N ASP A 251 -0.63 -14.28 21.15
CA ASP A 251 0.36 -14.99 20.35
C ASP A 251 0.77 -14.22 19.06
N VAL A 252 0.20 -13.03 18.79
CA VAL A 252 0.48 -12.26 17.57
C VAL A 252 1.54 -11.17 17.83
N CYS A 253 2.69 -11.32 17.17
CA CYS A 253 3.83 -10.40 17.20
C CYS A 253 3.43 -8.99 16.73
N ALA A 254 4.02 -7.93 17.29
CA ALA A 254 3.67 -6.57 16.88
C ALA A 254 4.20 -6.28 15.46
N VAL A 255 3.42 -5.54 14.65
CA VAL A 255 3.79 -5.19 13.26
C VAL A 255 5.17 -4.53 13.17
N SER A 256 5.55 -3.71 14.15
CA SER A 256 6.88 -3.09 14.26
C SER A 256 8.00 -4.09 14.57
N GLU A 257 7.73 -5.10 15.41
CA GLU A 257 8.67 -6.17 15.73
C GLU A 257 8.87 -7.06 14.49
N THR A 258 7.79 -7.44 13.81
CA THR A 258 7.80 -8.20 12.55
C THR A 258 8.59 -7.47 11.44
N ILE A 259 8.39 -6.15 11.29
CA ILE A 259 9.19 -5.32 10.37
C ILE A 259 10.68 -5.30 10.74
N ASN A 260 11.00 -5.23 12.04
CA ASN A 260 12.39 -5.23 12.50
C ASN A 260 13.04 -6.59 12.31
N MET A 261 12.36 -7.70 12.63
CA MET A 261 12.85 -9.06 12.37
C MET A 261 13.11 -9.32 10.89
N LEU A 262 12.28 -8.78 9.98
CA LEU A 262 12.53 -8.82 8.54
C LEU A 262 13.78 -8.04 8.13
N LYS A 263 13.94 -6.79 8.61
CA LYS A 263 15.16 -5.99 8.36
C LYS A 263 16.40 -6.67 8.92
N ASP A 264 16.32 -7.21 10.13
CA ASP A 264 17.40 -7.91 10.80
C ASP A 264 17.81 -9.16 10.02
N PHE A 265 16.84 -9.98 9.58
CA PHE A 265 17.13 -11.19 8.80
C PHE A 265 17.72 -10.86 7.43
N VAL A 266 17.15 -9.90 6.67
CA VAL A 266 17.69 -9.48 5.37
C VAL A 266 19.10 -8.90 5.51
N ARG A 267 19.34 -8.06 6.52
CA ARG A 267 20.69 -7.54 6.82
C ARG A 267 21.66 -8.67 7.17
N ASP A 268 21.27 -9.57 8.07
CA ASP A 268 22.16 -10.65 8.54
C ASP A 268 22.45 -11.67 7.41
N LEU A 269 21.51 -11.85 6.47
CA LEU A 269 21.65 -12.63 5.24
C LEU A 269 22.64 -11.97 4.25
N VAL A 270 22.48 -10.67 3.97
CA VAL A 270 23.34 -9.89 3.05
C VAL A 270 24.75 -9.67 3.62
N LEU A 271 24.89 -9.58 4.94
CA LEU A 271 26.17 -9.54 5.65
C LEU A 271 26.73 -10.94 5.98
N GLU A 272 26.07 -12.00 5.54
CA GLU A 272 26.46 -13.41 5.71
C GLU A 272 26.84 -13.83 7.14
N LYS A 273 26.11 -13.35 8.15
CA LYS A 273 26.38 -13.68 9.55
C LYS A 273 26.05 -15.13 9.89
N ASP A 274 26.80 -15.69 10.83
CA ASP A 274 26.47 -16.93 11.51
C ASP A 274 25.08 -16.84 12.19
N GLY A 275 24.30 -17.91 12.10
CA GLY A 275 22.93 -17.96 12.65
C GLY A 275 21.81 -17.56 11.69
N VAL A 276 22.10 -17.35 10.40
CA VAL A 276 21.09 -17.38 9.33
C VAL A 276 20.78 -18.85 8.98
N SER A 277 19.53 -19.28 9.15
CA SER A 277 19.10 -20.67 8.89
C SER A 277 17.74 -20.74 8.19
N TYR A 278 17.52 -21.81 7.41
CA TYR A 278 16.24 -22.05 6.69
C TYR A 278 15.05 -22.14 7.65
N GLN A 279 15.22 -22.80 8.82
CA GLN A 279 14.18 -22.86 9.85
C GLN A 279 13.85 -21.49 10.45
N ARG A 280 14.86 -20.62 10.64
CA ARG A 280 14.65 -19.22 11.08
C ARG A 280 13.90 -18.42 10.00
N MET A 281 14.19 -18.67 8.73
CA MET A 281 13.45 -18.07 7.60
C MET A 281 11.98 -18.51 7.58
N LEU A 282 11.68 -19.81 7.54
CA LEU A 282 10.30 -20.32 7.51
C LEU A 282 9.48 -19.85 8.72
N LYS A 283 10.09 -19.81 9.92
CA LYS A 283 9.44 -19.26 11.11
C LYS A 283 9.10 -17.78 10.93
N LEU A 284 10.03 -16.97 10.40
CA LEU A 284 9.80 -15.55 10.11
C LEU A 284 8.73 -15.32 9.04
N LEU A 285 8.68 -16.17 8.00
CA LEU A 285 7.64 -16.11 6.97
C LEU A 285 6.25 -16.32 7.61
N ARG A 286 6.10 -17.39 8.40
CA ARG A 286 4.85 -17.74 9.08
C ARG A 286 4.43 -16.69 10.11
N GLN A 287 5.35 -16.24 10.97
CA GLN A 287 5.07 -15.16 11.92
C GLN A 287 4.65 -13.85 11.22
N THR A 288 5.19 -13.53 10.04
CA THR A 288 4.76 -12.37 9.26
C THR A 288 3.37 -12.58 8.66
N LYS A 289 3.10 -13.76 8.10
CA LYS A 289 1.78 -14.19 7.59
C LYS A 289 0.71 -14.06 8.69
N ASP A 290 0.96 -14.62 9.86
CA ASP A 290 0.07 -14.58 11.02
C ASP A 290 -0.14 -13.13 11.51
N THR A 291 0.92 -12.33 11.53
CA THR A 291 0.82 -10.88 11.84
C THR A 291 -0.07 -10.15 10.84
N PHE A 292 0.10 -10.37 9.54
CA PHE A 292 -0.53 -9.58 8.48
C PHE A 292 -1.94 -10.05 8.08
N PHE A 293 -2.32 -11.29 8.37
CA PHE A 293 -3.70 -11.76 8.28
C PHE A 293 -4.46 -11.64 9.61
N GLY A 294 -3.78 -11.75 10.76
CA GLY A 294 -4.42 -11.70 12.09
C GLY A 294 -4.58 -10.30 12.70
N THR A 295 -3.82 -9.28 12.26
CA THR A 295 -3.87 -7.93 12.84
C THR A 295 -4.79 -7.01 12.04
N ALA A 296 -5.93 -6.62 12.63
CA ALA A 296 -6.75 -5.54 12.08
C ALA A 296 -6.02 -4.18 12.14
N ASN A 297 -6.33 -3.28 11.18
CA ASN A 297 -5.85 -1.88 11.17
C ASN A 297 -4.32 -1.69 11.05
N ILE A 298 -3.63 -2.54 10.29
CA ILE A 298 -2.23 -2.29 9.87
C ILE A 298 -2.14 -1.00 9.03
N PHE A 299 -1.11 -0.19 9.30
CA PHE A 299 -0.89 1.09 8.62
C PHE A 299 -0.52 0.88 7.12
N PRO A 300 -0.99 1.73 6.18
CA PRO A 300 -0.58 1.69 4.77
C PRO A 300 0.95 1.74 4.56
N LEU A 301 1.68 2.47 5.41
CA LEU A 301 3.14 2.52 5.38
C LEU A 301 3.80 1.20 5.81
N ALA A 302 3.18 0.46 6.74
CA ALA A 302 3.68 -0.85 7.17
C ALA A 302 3.53 -1.89 6.04
N TYR A 303 2.39 -1.91 5.34
CA TYR A 303 2.23 -2.76 4.15
C TYR A 303 3.26 -2.42 3.06
N LYS A 304 3.48 -1.14 2.74
CA LYS A 304 4.53 -0.73 1.77
C LYS A 304 5.94 -1.12 2.23
N THR A 305 6.24 -1.00 3.53
CA THR A 305 7.54 -1.36 4.09
C THR A 305 7.77 -2.87 4.01
N VAL A 306 6.77 -3.69 4.36
CA VAL A 306 6.87 -5.15 4.25
C VAL A 306 6.88 -5.61 2.81
N ALA A 307 6.06 -5.06 1.92
CA ALA A 307 6.07 -5.41 0.49
C ALA A 307 7.47 -5.28 -0.15
N LEU A 308 8.17 -4.18 0.14
CA LEU A 308 9.57 -3.99 -0.28
C LEU A 308 10.50 -5.03 0.38
N LEU A 309 10.46 -5.16 1.72
CA LEU A 309 11.31 -6.11 2.46
C LEU A 309 11.07 -7.59 2.10
N TRP A 310 9.87 -7.94 1.67
CA TRP A 310 9.47 -9.31 1.30
C TRP A 310 10.01 -9.68 -0.09
N LEU A 311 10.01 -8.73 -1.03
CA LEU A 311 10.71 -8.88 -2.31
C LEU A 311 12.23 -8.86 -2.13
N ASP A 312 12.76 -7.94 -1.31
CA ASP A 312 14.18 -7.91 -0.93
C ASP A 312 14.63 -9.24 -0.28
N LEU A 313 13.80 -9.84 0.58
CA LEU A 313 14.04 -11.13 1.21
C LEU A 313 14.08 -12.26 0.19
N ALA A 314 13.06 -12.40 -0.67
CA ALA A 314 13.00 -13.46 -1.67
C ALA A 314 14.21 -13.42 -2.63
N VAL A 315 14.56 -12.23 -3.12
CA VAL A 315 15.72 -12.06 -4.01
C VAL A 315 17.03 -12.27 -3.25
N SER A 316 17.16 -11.77 -2.02
CA SER A 316 18.36 -12.01 -1.20
C SER A 316 18.54 -13.50 -0.87
N CYS A 317 17.48 -14.27 -0.67
CA CYS A 317 17.59 -15.71 -0.50
C CYS A 317 18.11 -16.38 -1.79
N ALA A 318 17.58 -16.05 -2.96
CA ALA A 318 18.10 -16.55 -4.24
C ALA A 318 19.59 -16.21 -4.46
N ILE A 319 20.06 -15.05 -4.00
CA ILE A 319 21.47 -14.61 -4.15
C ILE A 319 22.39 -15.27 -3.12
N PHE A 320 22.07 -15.16 -1.82
CA PHE A 320 23.01 -15.44 -0.72
C PHE A 320 22.84 -16.84 -0.11
N LYS A 321 21.67 -17.48 -0.26
CA LYS A 321 21.36 -18.85 0.19
C LYS A 321 20.44 -19.55 -0.81
N PRO A 322 20.90 -19.86 -2.04
CA PRO A 322 20.04 -20.40 -3.10
C PRO A 322 19.17 -21.61 -2.69
N PRO A 323 19.65 -22.58 -1.88
CA PRO A 323 18.83 -23.69 -1.36
C PRO A 323 17.65 -23.30 -0.44
N TYR A 324 17.50 -22.02 -0.08
CA TYR A 324 16.35 -21.54 0.71
C TYR A 324 15.16 -21.20 -0.18
N ILE A 325 15.35 -21.07 -1.50
CA ILE A 325 14.24 -20.96 -2.45
C ILE A 325 13.77 -22.37 -2.82
N THR A 326 12.56 -22.67 -2.35
CA THR A 326 11.87 -23.96 -2.41
C THR A 326 10.38 -23.74 -2.60
N GLU A 327 9.64 -24.71 -3.14
CA GLU A 327 8.17 -24.64 -3.27
C GLU A 327 7.46 -24.29 -1.94
N GLU A 328 7.90 -24.84 -0.81
CA GLU A 328 7.37 -24.50 0.52
C GLU A 328 7.56 -23.02 0.85
N SER A 329 8.78 -22.49 0.66
CA SER A 329 9.10 -21.10 0.93
C SER A 329 8.39 -20.14 -0.03
N LEU A 330 8.26 -20.51 -1.30
CA LEU A 330 7.58 -19.72 -2.33
C LEU A 330 6.08 -19.70 -2.07
N GLY A 331 5.47 -20.80 -1.61
CA GLY A 331 4.07 -20.82 -1.17
C GLY A 331 3.80 -19.87 0.01
N ASP A 332 4.65 -19.91 1.05
CA ASP A 332 4.51 -19.00 2.21
C ASP A 332 4.80 -17.53 1.84
N LEU A 333 5.73 -17.25 0.91
CA LEU A 333 5.95 -15.91 0.34
C LEU A 333 4.73 -15.43 -0.48
N THR A 334 4.18 -16.30 -1.33
CA THR A 334 3.09 -16.01 -2.28
C THR A 334 1.78 -15.69 -1.57
N ALA A 335 1.48 -16.35 -0.44
CA ALA A 335 0.26 -16.11 0.32
C ALA A 335 0.06 -14.62 0.68
N LEU A 336 1.13 -13.91 1.06
CA LEU A 336 1.04 -12.46 1.32
C LEU A 336 1.06 -11.61 0.04
N TRP A 337 1.75 -12.05 -1.01
CA TRP A 337 1.78 -11.38 -2.32
C TRP A 337 0.46 -11.46 -3.10
N GLN A 338 -0.33 -12.51 -2.94
CA GLN A 338 -1.68 -12.61 -3.52
C GLN A 338 -2.73 -11.91 -2.64
N GLY A 339 -2.51 -11.89 -1.33
CA GLY A 339 -3.32 -11.13 -0.37
C GLY A 339 -2.83 -9.68 -0.18
N PRO A 340 -2.57 -9.24 1.07
CA PRO A 340 -2.46 -7.82 1.43
C PRO A 340 -1.29 -7.05 0.78
N LEU A 341 -0.28 -7.73 0.25
CA LEU A 341 0.89 -7.08 -0.36
C LEU A 341 0.77 -6.90 -1.89
N LYS A 342 -0.25 -7.44 -2.59
CA LYS A 342 -0.32 -7.40 -4.07
C LYS A 342 -0.24 -5.97 -4.60
N GLN A 343 -1.11 -5.08 -4.11
CA GLN A 343 -1.20 -3.66 -4.47
C GLN A 343 -0.05 -2.77 -3.92
N HIS A 344 0.93 -3.37 -3.23
CA HIS A 344 2.02 -2.65 -2.56
C HIS A 344 3.41 -3.13 -2.99
N THR A 345 3.51 -4.27 -3.67
CA THR A 345 4.76 -4.83 -4.19
C THR A 345 4.94 -4.44 -5.66
N SER A 346 6.01 -3.73 -5.98
CA SER A 346 6.41 -3.48 -7.38
C SER A 346 7.21 -4.67 -7.91
N PHE A 347 6.54 -5.76 -8.28
CA PHE A 347 7.18 -7.03 -8.69
C PHE A 347 8.20 -6.87 -9.82
N CYS A 348 7.98 -5.93 -10.75
CA CYS A 348 8.93 -5.58 -11.81
C CYS A 348 10.32 -5.16 -11.30
N GLN A 349 10.45 -4.71 -10.04
CA GLN A 349 11.75 -4.44 -9.42
C GLN A 349 12.62 -5.69 -9.23
N VAL A 350 12.08 -6.91 -9.35
CA VAL A 350 12.90 -8.13 -9.36
C VAL A 350 13.98 -8.04 -10.44
N ILE A 351 13.63 -7.56 -11.64
CA ILE A 351 14.56 -7.26 -12.73
C ILE A 351 15.05 -5.82 -12.58
N CYS A 352 16.06 -5.59 -11.74
CA CYS A 352 16.73 -4.29 -11.66
C CYS A 352 18.24 -4.39 -11.42
N ALA A 353 18.95 -3.31 -11.78
CA ALA A 353 20.41 -3.24 -11.72
C ALA A 353 20.98 -3.52 -10.31
N LYS A 354 20.25 -3.19 -9.23
CA LYS A 354 20.60 -3.52 -7.83
C LYS A 354 20.80 -5.03 -7.67
N TYR A 355 19.80 -5.84 -8.01
CA TYR A 355 19.84 -7.29 -7.77
C TYR A 355 20.76 -8.01 -8.74
N VAL A 356 20.81 -7.57 -9.99
CA VAL A 356 21.74 -8.11 -11.01
C VAL A 356 23.20 -7.82 -10.65
N HIS A 357 23.50 -6.64 -10.12
CA HIS A 357 24.84 -6.34 -9.59
C HIS A 357 25.16 -7.16 -8.33
N LEU A 358 24.20 -7.37 -7.42
CA LEU A 358 24.39 -8.22 -6.24
C LEU A 358 24.62 -9.70 -6.61
N LEU A 359 23.91 -10.24 -7.60
CA LEU A 359 24.17 -11.58 -8.17
C LEU A 359 25.64 -11.71 -8.58
N MET A 360 26.13 -10.80 -9.42
CA MET A 360 27.50 -10.86 -9.96
C MET A 360 28.59 -10.55 -8.92
N ALA A 361 28.34 -9.62 -7.99
CA ALA A 361 29.36 -9.11 -7.07
C ALA A 361 29.38 -9.80 -5.69
N LYS A 362 28.36 -10.60 -5.35
CA LYS A 362 28.18 -11.20 -4.02
C LYS A 362 27.71 -12.66 -3.98
N SER A 363 27.25 -13.27 -5.08
CA SER A 363 26.96 -14.71 -5.06
C SER A 363 28.24 -15.53 -4.84
N LYS A 364 28.16 -16.54 -3.96
CA LYS A 364 29.20 -17.57 -3.78
C LYS A 364 29.08 -18.75 -4.74
N VAL A 365 27.90 -18.95 -5.35
CA VAL A 365 27.62 -20.06 -6.27
C VAL A 365 26.81 -19.50 -7.44
N LEU A 366 27.49 -18.76 -8.31
CA LEU A 366 26.89 -17.88 -9.31
C LEU A 366 25.78 -18.57 -10.14
N GLN A 367 26.07 -19.75 -10.70
CA GLN A 367 25.10 -20.50 -11.51
C GLN A 367 23.87 -20.95 -10.70
N GLU A 368 24.05 -21.40 -9.46
CA GLU A 368 22.94 -21.84 -8.61
C GLU A 368 22.05 -20.66 -8.20
N SER A 369 22.65 -19.50 -7.89
CA SER A 369 21.92 -18.26 -7.63
C SER A 369 21.12 -17.79 -8.85
N TRP A 370 21.69 -17.84 -10.05
CA TRP A 370 20.97 -17.48 -11.28
C TRP A 370 19.85 -18.47 -11.60
N ASN A 371 20.06 -19.78 -11.41
CA ASN A 371 19.02 -20.79 -11.57
C ASN A 371 17.84 -20.57 -10.60
N GLN A 372 18.13 -20.24 -9.34
CA GLN A 372 17.11 -19.96 -8.31
C GLN A 372 16.41 -18.60 -8.51
N TYR A 373 17.13 -17.60 -9.04
CA TYR A 373 16.54 -16.33 -9.46
C TYR A 373 15.62 -16.50 -10.68
N ALA A 374 15.99 -17.34 -11.65
CA ALA A 374 15.12 -17.74 -12.77
C ALA A 374 13.90 -18.57 -12.33
N PHE A 375 14.04 -19.40 -11.29
CA PHE A 375 12.91 -20.10 -10.67
C PHE A 375 11.95 -19.15 -9.97
N LEU A 376 12.45 -18.19 -9.17
CA LEU A 376 11.65 -17.11 -8.57
C LEU A 376 10.93 -16.27 -9.66
N LEU A 377 11.60 -15.95 -10.77
CA LEU A 377 11.00 -15.20 -11.87
C LEU A 377 9.83 -15.96 -12.53
N ARG A 378 10.03 -17.24 -12.86
CA ARG A 378 8.97 -18.12 -13.38
C ARG A 378 7.81 -18.26 -12.39
N HIS A 379 8.08 -18.34 -11.09
CA HIS A 379 7.04 -18.39 -10.06
C HIS A 379 6.19 -17.11 -10.02
N LEU A 380 6.81 -15.93 -10.11
CA LEU A 380 6.07 -14.65 -10.14
C LEU A 380 5.20 -14.50 -11.40
N LEU A 381 5.64 -15.04 -12.53
CA LEU A 381 4.84 -15.12 -13.77
C LEU A 381 3.66 -16.09 -13.60
N ASN A 382 3.92 -17.33 -13.13
CA ASN A 382 2.90 -18.36 -12.90
C ASN A 382 1.78 -17.95 -11.93
N GLN A 383 2.08 -17.07 -10.97
CA GLN A 383 1.12 -16.60 -9.95
C GLN A 383 0.41 -15.28 -10.32
N GLU A 384 0.55 -14.82 -11.57
CA GLU A 384 0.03 -13.52 -12.07
C GLU A 384 0.40 -12.34 -11.16
N LEU A 385 1.63 -12.35 -10.65
CA LEU A 385 2.23 -11.26 -9.87
C LEU A 385 3.12 -10.36 -10.74
N LEU A 386 3.59 -10.88 -11.86
CA LEU A 386 4.40 -10.20 -12.88
C LEU A 386 3.86 -10.58 -14.27
N THR A 387 3.88 -9.66 -15.23
CA THR A 387 3.51 -9.95 -16.63
C THR A 387 4.73 -9.97 -17.55
N TRP A 388 4.62 -10.56 -18.74
CA TRP A 388 5.67 -10.51 -19.77
C TRP A 388 5.93 -9.07 -20.25
N ALA A 389 4.93 -8.19 -20.24
CA ALA A 389 5.11 -6.76 -20.49
C ALA A 389 5.95 -6.06 -19.39
N ASP A 390 5.75 -6.40 -18.11
CA ASP A 390 6.60 -5.91 -17.01
C ASP A 390 8.06 -6.42 -17.17
N VAL A 391 8.23 -7.70 -17.51
CA VAL A 391 9.54 -8.30 -17.79
C VAL A 391 10.24 -7.57 -18.93
N LYS A 392 9.52 -7.27 -20.02
CA LYS A 392 10.00 -6.50 -21.16
C LYS A 392 10.48 -5.11 -20.72
N GLU A 393 9.62 -4.33 -20.06
CA GLU A 393 9.94 -2.95 -19.67
C GLU A 393 11.12 -2.88 -18.68
N ALA A 394 11.13 -3.75 -17.67
CA ALA A 394 12.20 -3.81 -16.67
C ALA A 394 13.53 -4.32 -17.27
N GLY A 395 13.47 -5.33 -18.15
CA GLY A 395 14.63 -5.87 -18.88
C GLY A 395 15.24 -4.84 -19.84
N LEU A 396 14.43 -4.12 -20.61
CA LEU A 396 14.92 -3.08 -21.52
C LEU A 396 15.59 -1.93 -20.76
N LYS A 397 15.04 -1.52 -19.60
CA LYS A 397 15.69 -0.55 -18.70
C LYS A 397 17.01 -1.09 -18.14
N LEU A 398 17.06 -2.35 -17.70
CA LEU A 398 18.28 -2.99 -17.22
C LEU A 398 19.38 -2.99 -18.30
N LEU A 399 19.04 -3.27 -19.56
CA LEU A 399 19.99 -3.30 -20.68
C LEU A 399 20.59 -1.92 -21.03
N GLN A 400 20.03 -0.82 -20.53
CA GLN A 400 20.63 0.53 -20.67
C GLN A 400 21.87 0.72 -19.78
N HIS A 401 22.04 -0.08 -18.71
CA HIS A 401 23.11 0.08 -17.72
C HIS A 401 24.47 -0.53 -18.11
N ASN A 402 24.69 -0.90 -19.38
CA ASN A 402 25.95 -1.46 -19.90
C ASN A 402 26.52 -2.61 -19.04
N LEU A 403 25.76 -3.70 -18.96
CA LEU A 403 26.15 -4.92 -18.22
C LEU A 403 27.46 -5.52 -18.75
N PRO A 404 28.32 -6.10 -17.87
CA PRO A 404 29.43 -6.95 -18.30
C PRO A 404 28.96 -8.15 -19.11
N LYS A 405 29.82 -8.66 -20.02
CA LYS A 405 29.51 -9.82 -20.89
C LYS A 405 28.92 -11.00 -20.11
N ASP A 406 29.63 -11.49 -19.10
CA ASP A 406 29.25 -12.69 -18.36
C ASP A 406 27.90 -12.51 -17.61
N CYS A 407 27.63 -11.27 -17.17
CA CYS A 407 26.35 -10.88 -16.59
C CYS A 407 25.21 -10.86 -17.61
N LEU A 408 25.50 -10.42 -18.84
CA LEU A 408 24.55 -10.43 -19.95
C LEU A 408 24.23 -11.85 -20.40
N GLU A 409 25.22 -12.76 -20.43
CA GLU A 409 25.02 -14.17 -20.76
C GLU A 409 24.10 -14.88 -19.75
N LEU A 410 24.34 -14.68 -18.45
CA LEU A 410 23.54 -15.26 -17.38
C LEU A 410 22.12 -14.66 -17.32
N PHE A 411 21.98 -13.35 -17.58
CA PHE A 411 20.66 -12.72 -17.70
C PHE A 411 19.89 -13.22 -18.94
N ALA A 412 20.55 -13.34 -20.10
CA ALA A 412 19.94 -13.88 -21.32
C ALA A 412 19.47 -15.33 -21.13
N ALA A 413 20.29 -16.19 -20.49
CA ALA A 413 19.91 -17.55 -20.13
C ALA A 413 18.69 -17.57 -19.19
N CYS A 414 18.70 -16.76 -18.12
CA CYS A 414 17.57 -16.63 -17.18
C CYS A 414 16.24 -16.24 -17.87
N ILE A 415 16.28 -15.35 -18.86
CA ILE A 415 15.09 -14.97 -19.64
C ILE A 415 14.71 -16.10 -20.62
N CYS A 416 15.66 -16.69 -21.34
CA CYS A 416 15.37 -17.77 -22.31
C CYS A 416 14.78 -19.02 -21.64
N ASP A 417 15.33 -19.46 -20.52
CA ASP A 417 14.83 -20.62 -19.76
C ASP A 417 13.44 -20.33 -19.15
N SER A 418 13.14 -19.06 -18.86
CA SER A 418 11.78 -18.64 -18.51
C SER A 418 10.85 -18.69 -19.73
N CYS A 419 11.23 -18.13 -20.88
CA CYS A 419 10.40 -18.12 -22.08
C CYS A 419 10.07 -19.54 -22.58
N LYS A 420 11.04 -20.46 -22.57
CA LYS A 420 10.86 -21.85 -23.03
C LYS A 420 9.73 -22.56 -22.28
N VAL A 421 9.75 -22.54 -20.95
CA VAL A 421 8.71 -23.18 -20.11
C VAL A 421 7.31 -22.66 -20.45
N PHE A 422 7.13 -21.34 -20.54
CA PHE A 422 5.81 -20.76 -20.87
C PHE A 422 5.41 -20.93 -22.34
N SER A 423 6.36 -21.18 -23.24
CA SER A 423 6.09 -21.39 -24.67
C SER A 423 5.47 -22.77 -24.96
N GLU A 424 5.73 -23.76 -24.11
CA GLU A 424 5.17 -25.11 -24.24
C GLU A 424 3.69 -25.15 -23.81
N ASP A 425 3.31 -24.39 -22.76
CA ASP A 425 1.94 -24.31 -22.22
C ASP A 425 0.97 -23.41 -23.02
N LYS A 426 1.42 -22.72 -24.08
CA LYS A 426 0.61 -22.00 -25.09
C LYS A 426 -0.43 -20.96 -24.61
N THR A 427 -0.45 -20.60 -23.33
CA THR A 427 -1.58 -19.88 -22.70
C THR A 427 -1.24 -18.48 -22.16
N MET A 428 0.02 -18.04 -22.23
CA MET A 428 0.44 -16.71 -21.74
C MET A 428 1.21 -15.90 -22.79
N GLY A 429 1.16 -14.57 -22.65
CA GLY A 429 1.71 -13.59 -23.60
C GLY A 429 3.24 -13.48 -23.67
N THR A 430 3.94 -14.60 -23.88
CA THR A 430 5.39 -14.65 -24.22
C THR A 430 5.77 -13.69 -25.34
N ILE A 431 4.84 -13.46 -26.28
CA ILE A 431 4.94 -12.50 -27.40
C ILE A 431 5.34 -11.08 -26.93
N ASP A 432 4.88 -10.62 -25.76
CA ASP A 432 5.27 -9.31 -25.23
C ASP A 432 6.78 -9.22 -24.96
N CYS A 433 7.46 -10.34 -24.71
CA CYS A 433 8.88 -10.38 -24.42
C CYS A 433 9.77 -10.27 -25.69
N LEU A 434 9.20 -10.36 -26.89
CA LEU A 434 9.95 -10.43 -28.16
C LEU A 434 10.88 -9.22 -28.40
N GLU A 435 10.48 -8.02 -28.00
CA GLU A 435 11.31 -6.80 -28.07
C GLU A 435 12.56 -6.88 -27.18
N LEU A 436 12.42 -7.50 -25.98
CA LEU A 436 13.53 -7.74 -25.07
C LEU A 436 14.47 -8.81 -25.64
N LEU A 437 13.95 -9.90 -26.20
CA LEU A 437 14.76 -10.95 -26.82
C LEU A 437 15.55 -10.42 -28.03
N ASN A 438 14.92 -9.62 -28.91
CA ASN A 438 15.61 -8.95 -30.01
C ASN A 438 16.72 -7.99 -29.52
N SER A 439 16.46 -7.26 -28.42
CA SER A 439 17.46 -6.39 -27.78
C SER A 439 18.59 -7.17 -27.10
N LEU A 440 18.30 -8.39 -26.63
CA LEU A 440 19.29 -9.32 -26.11
C LEU A 440 20.17 -9.87 -27.24
N ASP A 441 19.62 -10.34 -28.37
CA ASP A 441 20.43 -10.85 -29.50
C ASP A 441 21.44 -9.80 -30.00
N GLN A 442 20.99 -8.56 -30.20
CA GLN A 442 21.86 -7.45 -30.60
C GLN A 442 23.00 -7.19 -29.62
N LYS A 443 22.73 -7.18 -28.31
CA LYS A 443 23.78 -6.98 -27.28
C LYS A 443 24.61 -8.24 -27.04
N CYS A 444 24.07 -9.43 -27.32
CA CYS A 444 24.74 -10.71 -27.16
C CYS A 444 25.61 -11.11 -28.35
N ALA A 445 25.75 -10.28 -29.39
CA ALA A 445 26.56 -10.59 -30.58
C ALA A 445 28.02 -11.03 -30.29
N ASN A 446 28.58 -10.63 -29.15
CA ASN A 446 29.93 -11.01 -28.69
C ASN A 446 29.92 -12.06 -27.55
N CYS A 447 28.78 -12.68 -27.24
CA CYS A 447 28.60 -13.69 -26.20
C CYS A 447 28.95 -15.11 -26.68
N SER A 448 28.78 -16.11 -25.82
CA SER A 448 28.92 -17.52 -26.16
C SER A 448 27.94 -17.91 -27.29
N SER A 449 28.37 -18.80 -28.18
CA SER A 449 27.51 -19.33 -29.25
C SER A 449 26.26 -20.02 -28.71
N VAL A 450 26.35 -20.63 -27.52
CA VAL A 450 25.22 -21.28 -26.83
C VAL A 450 24.18 -20.24 -26.41
N THR A 451 24.60 -19.11 -25.83
CA THR A 451 23.71 -18.00 -25.45
C THR A 451 23.04 -17.39 -26.68
N ILE A 452 23.81 -17.11 -27.74
CA ILE A 452 23.30 -16.52 -28.99
C ILE A 452 22.26 -17.45 -29.63
N GLN A 453 22.54 -18.76 -29.68
CA GLN A 453 21.58 -19.73 -30.22
C GLN A 453 20.32 -19.80 -29.35
N ALA A 454 20.45 -19.90 -28.02
CA ALA A 454 19.31 -19.99 -27.11
C ALA A 454 18.36 -18.78 -27.18
N VAL A 455 18.88 -17.56 -27.42
CA VAL A 455 18.06 -16.37 -27.68
C VAL A 455 17.32 -16.49 -29.02
N LYS A 456 17.99 -16.95 -30.07
CA LYS A 456 17.39 -17.13 -31.41
C LYS A 456 16.34 -18.24 -31.46
N ASP A 457 16.56 -19.33 -30.72
CA ASP A 457 15.59 -20.41 -30.55
C ASP A 457 14.29 -19.85 -29.93
N CYS A 458 14.40 -19.08 -28.84
CA CYS A 458 13.26 -18.42 -28.19
C CYS A 458 12.54 -17.44 -29.12
N ILE A 459 13.28 -16.68 -29.95
CA ILE A 459 12.71 -15.77 -30.95
C ILE A 459 11.94 -16.56 -32.02
N SER A 460 12.46 -17.68 -32.52
CA SER A 460 11.75 -18.53 -33.48
C SER A 460 10.45 -19.07 -32.90
N ILE A 461 10.52 -19.68 -31.71
CA ILE A 461 9.36 -20.27 -31.02
C ILE A 461 8.25 -19.23 -30.81
N ILE A 462 8.59 -18.00 -30.40
CA ILE A 462 7.60 -16.93 -30.16
C ILE A 462 7.05 -16.36 -31.48
N ASN A 463 7.86 -16.29 -32.55
CA ASN A 463 7.37 -15.90 -33.88
C ASN A 463 6.45 -16.98 -34.48
N GLU A 464 6.73 -18.26 -34.27
CA GLU A 464 5.86 -19.37 -34.67
C GLU A 464 4.52 -19.35 -33.92
N GLN A 465 4.47 -18.81 -32.70
CA GLN A 465 3.24 -18.53 -31.96
C GLN A 465 2.43 -17.33 -32.49
N GLN A 466 3.03 -16.45 -33.31
CA GLN A 466 2.30 -15.32 -33.93
C GLN A 466 1.54 -15.71 -35.21
N LEU A 467 1.85 -16.84 -35.85
CA LEU A 467 1.13 -17.28 -37.06
C LEU A 467 -0.25 -17.87 -36.70
N PRO A 468 -1.36 -17.38 -37.29
CA PRO A 468 -2.67 -18.01 -37.15
C PRO A 468 -2.68 -19.45 -37.65
N GLN A 469 -3.37 -20.36 -36.95
CA GLN A 469 -3.46 -21.78 -37.34
C GLN A 469 -4.48 -22.07 -38.48
N ASP A 470 -4.96 -21.04 -39.18
CA ASP A 470 -5.93 -21.15 -40.28
C ASP A 470 -5.41 -21.97 -41.49
N THR A 471 -4.11 -22.22 -41.56
CA THR A 471 -3.48 -23.03 -42.63
C THR A 471 -3.63 -24.55 -42.45
N LYS A 472 -3.99 -25.07 -41.26
CA LYS A 472 -4.21 -26.53 -41.08
C LYS A 472 -5.64 -27.00 -41.37
N CYS A 473 -6.65 -26.15 -41.17
CA CYS A 473 -8.04 -26.47 -41.55
C CYS A 473 -8.24 -26.50 -43.09
N SER A 474 -7.31 -25.87 -43.83
CA SER A 474 -7.43 -25.62 -45.27
C SER A 474 -6.90 -26.75 -46.16
N THR A 475 -6.21 -27.76 -45.61
CA THR A 475 -5.70 -28.91 -46.38
C THR A 475 -6.61 -30.13 -46.35
N GLU A 476 -7.24 -30.46 -45.21
CA GLU A 476 -8.16 -31.60 -45.11
C GLU A 476 -9.46 -31.35 -45.89
N LYS A 477 -9.93 -30.09 -45.92
CA LYS A 477 -11.12 -29.69 -46.69
C LYS A 477 -10.93 -29.66 -48.22
N MET A 478 -9.71 -29.68 -48.73
CA MET A 478 -9.48 -29.82 -50.17
C MET A 478 -9.53 -31.28 -50.65
N SER A 479 -9.39 -32.27 -49.76
CA SER A 479 -9.63 -33.67 -50.11
C SER A 479 -11.13 -34.00 -50.25
N GLU A 480 -12.00 -33.47 -49.38
CA GLU A 480 -13.44 -33.80 -49.40
C GLU A 480 -14.22 -33.17 -50.56
N ILE A 481 -13.72 -32.09 -51.17
CA ILE A 481 -14.38 -31.41 -52.30
C ILE A 481 -14.13 -32.14 -53.63
N ALA A 482 -13.00 -32.84 -53.76
CA ALA A 482 -12.60 -33.52 -55.01
C ALA A 482 -13.53 -34.67 -55.42
N ASP A 483 -14.16 -35.36 -54.46
CA ASP A 483 -15.04 -36.51 -54.73
C ASP A 483 -16.49 -36.12 -55.10
N ILE A 484 -16.87 -34.84 -54.97
CA ILE A 484 -18.26 -34.39 -55.18
C ILE A 484 -18.53 -33.96 -56.63
N GLU A 485 -17.54 -33.38 -57.34
CA GLU A 485 -17.72 -32.89 -58.72
C GLU A 485 -17.85 -34.02 -59.78
N ALA A 486 -17.69 -35.28 -59.39
CA ALA A 486 -17.79 -36.43 -60.30
C ALA A 486 -19.23 -36.78 -60.75
N THR A 487 -20.28 -36.25 -60.11
CA THR A 487 -21.64 -36.86 -60.18
C THR A 487 -22.82 -35.93 -60.54
N THR A 488 -22.60 -34.81 -61.22
CA THR A 488 -23.63 -34.14 -62.07
C THR A 488 -22.98 -33.14 -63.04
N GLY A 489 -23.34 -33.02 -64.33
CA GLY A 489 -24.33 -33.81 -65.07
C GLY A 489 -25.18 -33.03 -66.10
N ASN A 490 -24.56 -32.29 -67.03
CA ASN A 490 -25.21 -31.55 -68.14
C ASN A 490 -26.11 -30.34 -67.72
N THR A 491 -26.36 -29.30 -68.52
CA THR A 491 -26.54 -29.24 -69.99
C THR A 491 -26.25 -27.83 -70.55
N LEU A 492 -25.75 -27.75 -71.81
CA LEU A 492 -25.81 -26.60 -72.77
C LEU A 492 -24.98 -25.34 -72.40
N HIS A 493 -24.10 -24.78 -73.26
CA HIS A 493 -24.37 -24.01 -74.51
C HIS A 493 -25.29 -22.78 -74.27
N GLU A 494 -25.02 -21.54 -74.69
CA GLU A 494 -23.96 -20.93 -75.54
C GLU A 494 -24.06 -19.37 -75.50
N THR A 495 -23.16 -18.46 -75.95
CA THR A 495 -21.79 -18.46 -76.56
C THR A 495 -21.08 -17.08 -76.29
N LEU A 496 -19.82 -16.93 -76.74
CA LEU A 496 -19.12 -15.70 -77.23
C LEU A 496 -18.68 -14.55 -76.27
N HIS A 497 -17.38 -14.62 -75.95
CA HIS A 497 -16.35 -13.56 -75.79
C HIS A 497 -16.33 -12.45 -76.89
N PRO A 498 -15.47 -11.38 -76.81
CA PRO A 498 -14.60 -10.87 -75.71
C PRO A 498 -14.54 -9.30 -75.57
N GLN A 499 -13.59 -8.80 -74.74
CA GLN A 499 -12.91 -7.47 -74.82
C GLN A 499 -13.73 -6.19 -74.44
N ASP A 500 -13.15 -5.09 -73.93
CA ASP A 500 -11.74 -4.79 -73.56
C ASP A 500 -11.58 -3.69 -72.46
N GLU A 501 -10.34 -3.51 -72.01
CA GLU A 501 -9.70 -2.31 -71.39
C GLU A 501 -10.27 -1.55 -70.15
N LYS A 502 -9.39 -1.39 -69.15
CA LYS A 502 -9.04 -0.18 -68.35
C LYS A 502 -10.17 0.74 -67.82
N HIS A 503 -10.15 1.02 -66.50
CA HIS A 503 -9.64 2.29 -65.92
C HIS A 503 -9.77 2.37 -64.37
N GLN A 504 -8.74 2.88 -63.70
CA GLN A 504 -8.84 3.66 -62.44
C GLN A 504 -9.06 5.16 -62.82
N PRO A 505 -9.21 6.18 -61.92
CA PRO A 505 -8.95 6.20 -60.47
C PRO A 505 -9.91 7.14 -59.65
N ILE A 506 -9.42 7.58 -58.48
CA ILE A 506 -9.72 8.84 -57.74
C ILE A 506 -10.61 8.75 -56.50
N ILE A 507 -10.01 9.21 -55.39
CA ILE A 507 -10.64 9.53 -54.10
C ILE A 507 -11.07 11.00 -54.12
N LYS A 508 -12.22 11.33 -53.50
CA LYS A 508 -12.48 12.67 -52.95
C LYS A 508 -13.10 12.58 -51.56
N VAL A 509 -12.93 13.67 -50.81
CA VAL A 509 -13.39 13.89 -49.43
C VAL A 509 -14.35 15.10 -49.45
N ASP A 510 -14.91 15.42 -48.28
CA ASP A 510 -15.78 16.54 -47.90
C ASP A 510 -17.25 16.14 -47.76
N GLU A 511 -18.06 16.60 -46.81
CA GLU A 511 -17.97 17.15 -45.44
C GLU A 511 -19.43 17.59 -45.11
N GLN A 512 -19.73 18.07 -43.89
CA GLN A 512 -21.00 18.74 -43.51
C GLN A 512 -22.30 17.86 -43.50
N GLU A 513 -23.31 18.10 -42.65
CA GLU A 513 -23.36 18.74 -41.31
C GLU A 513 -24.71 18.40 -40.63
N GLN A 514 -24.80 18.54 -39.29
CA GLN A 514 -26.03 18.67 -38.47
C GLN A 514 -27.03 17.47 -38.50
N ASN A 515 -27.72 17.10 -37.42
CA ASN A 515 -28.53 17.94 -36.53
C ASN A 515 -28.72 17.31 -35.12
N LYS A 516 -29.44 18.01 -34.23
CA LYS A 516 -29.56 17.77 -32.78
C LYS A 516 -30.59 16.69 -32.42
N ASN A 517 -30.38 16.01 -31.29
CA ASN A 517 -31.23 16.26 -30.11
C ASN A 517 -30.60 15.71 -28.82
N SER A 518 -30.74 16.46 -27.73
CA SER A 518 -30.21 16.11 -26.41
C SER A 518 -31.25 15.36 -25.58
N ILE A 519 -30.88 14.22 -25.00
CA ILE A 519 -31.56 13.67 -23.81
C ILE A 519 -30.59 13.81 -22.63
N LYS A 520 -30.99 14.61 -21.64
CA LYS A 520 -30.21 14.85 -20.42
C LYS A 520 -30.58 13.78 -19.39
N VAL A 521 -29.64 12.90 -19.06
CA VAL A 521 -29.72 12.02 -17.89
C VAL A 521 -28.68 12.51 -16.88
N GLU A 522 -29.13 12.87 -15.68
CA GLU A 522 -28.26 13.34 -14.61
C GLU A 522 -27.72 12.14 -13.83
N CYS A 523 -26.44 12.18 -13.47
CA CYS A 523 -25.75 11.13 -12.72
C CYS A 523 -24.99 11.76 -11.54
N ASP A 524 -25.51 11.57 -10.33
CA ASP A 524 -24.91 12.08 -9.10
C ASP A 524 -23.68 11.26 -8.72
N CYS A 525 -22.50 11.72 -9.13
CA CYS A 525 -21.20 11.15 -8.77
C CYS A 525 -20.18 12.24 -8.40
N VAL A 526 -20.32 12.78 -7.18
CA VAL A 526 -19.43 13.81 -6.62
C VAL A 526 -17.99 13.30 -6.54
N HIS A 527 -17.11 13.84 -7.37
CA HIS A 527 -15.67 13.57 -7.37
C HIS A 527 -14.91 14.53 -6.44
N THR A 528 -13.82 14.04 -5.84
CA THR A 528 -12.68 14.85 -5.39
C THR A 528 -11.36 14.21 -5.82
N GLU A 529 -11.02 14.44 -7.08
CA GLU A 529 -9.67 14.50 -7.67
C GLU A 529 -8.54 13.58 -7.14
N LYS A 530 -8.19 12.53 -7.90
CA LYS A 530 -7.02 12.57 -8.82
C LYS A 530 -6.82 11.28 -9.64
N TYR A 531 -6.33 11.47 -10.87
CA TYR A 531 -5.88 10.45 -11.85
C TYR A 531 -6.87 9.33 -12.22
N CYS A 532 -7.68 9.59 -13.25
CA CYS A 532 -8.10 8.56 -14.20
C CYS A 532 -7.48 8.90 -15.57
N GLN A 533 -6.80 7.93 -16.19
CA GLN A 533 -6.19 8.07 -17.52
C GLN A 533 -6.25 6.75 -18.31
N LYS A 534 -7.37 6.01 -18.19
CA LYS A 534 -7.54 4.66 -18.78
C LYS A 534 -8.92 4.37 -19.38
N CYS A 535 -9.65 5.41 -19.79
CA CYS A 535 -11.00 5.30 -20.40
C CYS A 535 -11.06 5.98 -21.78
N THR A 536 -10.35 5.42 -22.77
CA THR A 536 -10.38 5.92 -24.17
C THR A 536 -10.25 4.79 -25.21
N LEU A 537 -10.59 3.54 -24.83
CA LEU A 537 -10.47 2.35 -25.70
C LEU A 537 -11.70 1.43 -25.69
N CYS A 538 -12.85 1.90 -25.19
CA CYS A 538 -14.11 1.12 -25.15
C CYS A 538 -15.30 1.89 -25.75
N PHE A 539 -15.06 2.81 -26.70
CA PHE A 539 -16.13 3.56 -27.35
C PHE A 539 -15.91 3.69 -28.87
N ASN A 540 -16.13 2.59 -29.58
CA ASN A 540 -16.42 2.53 -31.02
C ASN A 540 -16.67 1.06 -31.47
N LYS A 541 -17.86 0.49 -31.16
CA LYS A 541 -18.45 -0.67 -31.88
C LYS A 541 -19.91 -0.99 -31.47
N GLU A 542 -20.78 -0.02 -31.72
CA GLU A 542 -22.25 -0.13 -31.80
C GLU A 542 -22.67 0.85 -32.92
N ASN A 543 -23.67 0.64 -33.79
CA ASN A 543 -24.63 -0.44 -34.06
C ASN A 543 -24.90 -0.45 -35.60
N GLN A 544 -25.61 -1.38 -36.26
CA GLN A 544 -26.46 -2.54 -35.88
C GLN A 544 -26.26 -3.64 -36.99
N THR A 545 -27.10 -4.62 -37.36
CA THR A 545 -28.54 -4.94 -37.13
C THR A 545 -28.79 -6.46 -37.26
N ASP A 546 -30.03 -6.86 -36.94
CA ASP A 546 -30.70 -8.16 -37.02
C ASP A 546 -30.90 -8.69 -38.48
N ILE A 547 -31.43 -9.89 -38.81
CA ILE A 547 -32.47 -10.74 -38.17
C ILE A 547 -32.27 -12.25 -38.52
N SER A 548 -32.84 -13.15 -37.68
CA SER A 548 -33.35 -14.51 -38.01
C SER A 548 -32.39 -15.74 -38.08
N SER A 549 -32.58 -16.72 -37.18
CA SER A 549 -33.12 -18.07 -37.48
C SER A 549 -32.68 -19.19 -36.48
N CYS A 550 -33.67 -19.92 -35.93
CA CYS A 550 -33.68 -21.32 -35.46
C CYS A 550 -32.47 -22.01 -34.77
N ASP A 551 -32.65 -22.24 -33.46
CA ASP A 551 -32.80 -23.55 -32.78
C ASP A 551 -31.75 -24.70 -32.80
N GLU A 552 -31.69 -25.33 -31.62
CA GLU A 552 -31.31 -26.72 -31.27
C GLU A 552 -29.85 -27.22 -31.28
N LYS A 553 -29.57 -28.06 -30.24
CA LYS A 553 -28.58 -29.17 -30.17
C LYS A 553 -27.08 -28.78 -30.07
N ILE A 554 -26.24 -29.36 -29.19
CA ILE A 554 -26.31 -30.55 -28.31
C ILE A 554 -25.63 -30.28 -26.94
N LEU A 555 -26.12 -30.93 -25.88
CA LEU A 555 -25.41 -31.08 -24.59
C LEU A 555 -24.53 -32.34 -24.56
N PRO A 556 -23.30 -32.31 -24.03
CA PRO A 556 -22.60 -33.52 -23.62
C PRO A 556 -23.27 -34.14 -22.39
N LYS A 557 -23.32 -35.48 -22.32
CA LYS A 557 -23.95 -36.22 -21.22
C LYS A 557 -23.11 -36.23 -19.94
N VAL A 558 -23.79 -36.30 -18.80
CA VAL A 558 -23.25 -36.90 -17.56
C VAL A 558 -24.30 -37.89 -17.03
N ASP A 559 -24.02 -39.19 -17.16
CA ASP A 559 -25.01 -40.25 -16.90
C ASP A 559 -25.13 -40.63 -15.40
N SER A 560 -26.02 -39.92 -14.71
CA SER A 560 -27.01 -40.49 -13.76
C SER A 560 -26.60 -41.17 -12.43
N MET A 561 -27.58 -41.18 -11.50
CA MET A 561 -27.68 -42.01 -10.28
C MET A 561 -26.73 -41.68 -9.10
N GLN A 562 -27.19 -41.70 -7.84
CA GLN A 562 -28.55 -41.85 -7.30
C GLN A 562 -28.68 -41.14 -5.94
N VAL A 563 -29.84 -40.54 -5.66
CA VAL A 563 -30.16 -39.99 -4.33
C VAL A 563 -30.82 -41.07 -3.46
N LYS A 564 -30.41 -41.18 -2.20
CA LYS A 564 -31.22 -41.79 -1.13
C LYS A 564 -31.24 -40.88 0.08
N ILE A 565 -32.45 -40.47 0.48
CA ILE A 565 -32.72 -39.80 1.75
C ILE A 565 -33.29 -40.84 2.72
N ALA A 566 -32.60 -41.00 3.85
CA ALA A 566 -33.12 -41.53 5.10
C ALA A 566 -32.23 -40.96 6.23
N GLY A 567 -32.73 -40.65 7.42
CA GLY A 567 -34.11 -40.83 7.88
C GLY A 567 -34.19 -41.23 9.34
N ILE A 568 -33.59 -40.44 10.22
CA ILE A 568 -33.74 -40.31 11.68
C ILE A 568 -33.03 -39.01 12.08
#